data_AF-A0A505IMJ2-F1
#
_entry.id   AF-A0A505IMJ2-F1
#
_cell.length_a   1.000
_cell.length_b   1.000
_cell.length_c   1.000
_cell.angle_alpha   90.00
_cell.angle_beta   90.00
_cell.angle_gamma   90.00
#
_symmetry.space_group_name_H-M   'P 1'
#
loop_
_entity.id
_entity.type
_entity.pdbx_description
1 polymer ?
#
loop_
_entity_poly.entity_id
_entity_poly.type
_entity_poly.pdbx_seq_one_letter_code
_entity_poly.pdbx_strand_id
1 'polypeptide(L)'
;MKRFTPKELERMILFFNNYLSTSLNSRPICEILEESLAKGYTPLKMNQLFMMYQLEQLFYRNIDEFTVESENYFYHEYGHLYEAFTKGFHFKSIIIIDRNQKHIFSKKNMLSDIISYKKKKVSPTDKNLKSYSTFYKLLASENDLKTIALGGFKQDFIRGNSPLNILSNFGLLQDTYISSSDASFFYSTKIKKSLKHVFKNFN
;
A
#
# COMPACT_ATOMS: atom_id res chain seq x y z
N MET A 1 17.25 -0.88 0.08
CA MET A 1 15.90 -1.26 -0.37
C MET A 1 15.96 -1.72 -1.82
N LYS A 2 15.38 -2.88 -2.17
CA LYS A 2 15.28 -3.28 -3.57
C LYS A 2 14.30 -2.33 -4.26
N ARG A 3 14.77 -1.54 -5.22
CA ARG A 3 13.89 -0.84 -6.15
C ARG A 3 13.23 -1.89 -7.04
N PHE A 4 12.01 -1.64 -7.49
CA PHE A 4 11.40 -2.48 -8.52
C PHE A 4 12.33 -2.50 -9.73
N THR A 5 12.38 -3.63 -10.41
CA THR A 5 13.06 -3.79 -11.68
C THR A 5 12.03 -3.69 -12.80
N PRO A 6 12.42 -3.28 -14.02
CA PRO A 6 11.50 -3.26 -15.16
C PRO A 6 10.78 -4.61 -15.35
N LYS A 7 11.51 -5.72 -15.19
CA LYS A 7 10.96 -7.08 -15.23
C LYS A 7 9.92 -7.39 -14.16
N GLU A 8 9.99 -6.77 -12.99
CA GLU A 8 8.95 -6.91 -11.96
C GLU A 8 7.68 -6.16 -12.36
N LEU A 9 7.82 -4.92 -12.82
CA LEU A 9 6.68 -4.11 -13.30
C LEU A 9 5.98 -4.77 -14.50
N GLU A 10 6.73 -5.31 -15.47
CA GLU A 10 6.18 -6.07 -16.60
C GLU A 10 5.39 -7.30 -16.15
N ARG A 11 5.93 -8.07 -15.20
CA ARG A 11 5.21 -9.23 -14.64
C ARG A 11 3.93 -8.82 -13.92
N MET A 12 3.91 -7.65 -13.28
CA MET A 12 2.73 -7.12 -12.60
C MET A 12 1.66 -6.64 -13.59
N ILE A 13 2.06 -6.05 -14.72
CA ILE A 13 1.14 -5.73 -15.82
C ILE A 13 0.51 -7.01 -16.37
N LEU A 14 1.31 -8.03 -16.65
CA LEU A 14 0.81 -9.34 -17.09
C LEU A 14 -0.13 -9.97 -16.05
N PHE A 15 0.21 -9.89 -14.77
CA PHE A 15 -0.66 -10.32 -13.68
C PHE A 15 -2.03 -9.63 -13.77
N PHE A 16 -2.08 -8.30 -13.82
CA PHE A 16 -3.36 -7.59 -13.88
C PHE A 16 -4.13 -7.87 -15.17
N ASN A 17 -3.46 -8.01 -16.31
CA ASN A 17 -4.10 -8.34 -17.57
C ASN A 17 -4.70 -9.76 -17.58
N ASN A 18 -4.08 -10.71 -16.86
CA ASN A 18 -4.57 -12.09 -16.78
C ASN A 18 -5.71 -12.27 -15.76
N TYR A 19 -5.67 -11.52 -14.66
CA TYR A 19 -6.63 -11.66 -13.56
C TYR A 19 -7.82 -10.69 -13.62
N LEU A 20 -7.79 -9.68 -14.49
CA LEU A 20 -8.88 -8.73 -14.71
C LEU A 20 -9.41 -8.88 -16.15
N SER A 21 -10.69 -9.22 -16.32
CA SER A 21 -11.24 -9.54 -17.65
C SER A 21 -11.18 -8.35 -18.62
N THR A 22 -10.91 -8.66 -19.90
CA THR A 22 -10.69 -7.70 -21.00
C THR A 22 -11.88 -6.78 -21.30
N SER A 23 -13.11 -7.14 -20.92
CA SER A 23 -14.31 -6.31 -21.14
C SER A 23 -14.47 -5.17 -20.13
N LEU A 24 -13.56 -5.07 -19.17
CA LEU A 24 -13.79 -4.45 -17.86
C LEU A 24 -12.54 -3.71 -17.31
N ASN A 25 -11.65 -3.35 -18.24
CA ASN A 25 -10.50 -2.44 -18.17
C ASN A 25 -9.94 -2.10 -16.78
N SER A 26 -8.99 -2.94 -16.38
CA SER A 26 -7.84 -2.62 -15.51
C SER A 26 -6.90 -1.55 -16.08
N ARG A 27 -7.21 -0.99 -17.27
CA ARG A 27 -6.44 0.05 -17.97
C ARG A 27 -5.84 1.10 -17.03
N PRO A 28 -6.57 1.67 -16.06
CA PRO A 28 -5.98 2.70 -15.20
C PRO A 28 -4.76 2.21 -14.38
N ILE A 29 -4.75 0.94 -13.94
CA ILE A 29 -3.63 0.37 -13.18
C ILE A 29 -2.47 0.05 -14.11
N CYS A 30 -2.75 -0.64 -15.22
CA CYS A 30 -1.73 -0.99 -16.22
C CYS A 30 -1.10 0.27 -16.82
N GLU A 31 -1.90 1.30 -17.15
CA GLU A 31 -1.42 2.60 -17.65
C GLU A 31 -0.46 3.27 -16.67
N ILE A 32 -0.75 3.27 -15.36
CA ILE A 32 0.16 3.85 -14.36
C ILE A 32 1.45 3.01 -14.23
N LEU A 33 1.36 1.67 -14.33
CA LEU A 33 2.53 0.79 -14.29
C LEU A 33 3.40 0.96 -15.55
N GLU A 34 2.78 1.09 -16.72
CA GLU A 34 3.44 1.37 -18.00
C GLU A 34 4.08 2.76 -18.00
N GLU A 35 3.40 3.77 -17.45
CA GLU A 35 3.97 5.11 -17.25
C GLU A 35 5.17 5.06 -16.29
N SER A 36 5.10 4.25 -15.23
CA SER A 36 6.22 4.03 -14.31
C SER A 36 7.42 3.37 -15.00
N LEU A 37 7.18 2.42 -15.91
CA LEU A 37 8.23 1.82 -16.76
C LEU A 37 8.88 2.87 -17.68
N ALA A 38 8.06 3.69 -18.35
CA ALA A 38 8.53 4.68 -19.31
C ALA A 38 9.31 5.83 -18.66
N LYS A 39 8.87 6.30 -17.48
CA LYS A 39 9.50 7.44 -16.77
C LYS A 39 10.71 7.06 -15.93
N GLY A 40 10.91 5.76 -15.68
CA GLY A 40 12.03 5.26 -14.88
C GLY A 40 11.89 5.54 -13.38
N TYR A 41 12.96 5.24 -12.64
CA TYR A 41 12.95 5.27 -11.18
C TYR A 41 13.31 6.64 -10.61
N THR A 42 12.47 7.16 -9.72
CA THR A 42 12.79 8.35 -8.92
C THR A 42 13.53 7.92 -7.64
N PRO A 43 14.80 8.32 -7.43
CA PRO A 43 15.53 7.99 -6.21
C PRO A 43 15.01 8.81 -5.01
N LEU A 44 14.98 8.18 -3.83
CA LEU A 44 14.67 8.87 -2.58
C LEU A 44 15.82 9.76 -2.12
N LYS A 45 15.48 10.88 -1.45
CA LYS A 45 16.43 11.73 -0.74
C LYS A 45 17.02 11.01 0.48
N MET A 46 18.19 11.45 0.94
CA MET A 46 18.89 10.80 2.07
C MET A 46 18.05 10.75 3.35
N ASN A 47 17.35 11.84 3.69
CA ASN A 47 16.47 11.87 4.87
C ASN A 47 15.27 10.93 4.74
N GLN A 48 14.71 10.76 3.53
CA GLN A 48 13.65 9.79 3.26
C GLN A 48 14.16 8.35 3.40
N LEU A 49 15.35 8.06 2.86
CA LEU A 49 16.03 6.76 3.04
C LEU A 49 16.29 6.46 4.52
N PHE A 50 16.74 7.46 5.28
CA PHE A 50 16.97 7.33 6.72
C PHE A 50 15.67 7.06 7.47
N MET A 51 14.56 7.72 7.12
CA MET A 51 13.24 7.44 7.69
C MET A 51 12.74 6.02 7.37
N MET A 52 12.88 5.58 6.12
CA MET A 52 12.55 4.21 5.71
C MET A 52 13.35 3.18 6.52
N TYR A 53 14.66 3.40 6.64
CA TYR A 53 15.53 2.55 7.46
C TYR A 53 15.14 2.54 8.94
N GLN A 54 14.83 3.70 9.53
CA GLN A 54 14.37 3.78 10.92
C GLN A 54 13.09 2.98 11.14
N LEU A 55 12.12 3.05 10.22
CA LEU A 55 10.87 2.26 10.31
C LEU A 55 11.16 0.77 10.30
N GLU A 56 11.98 0.32 9.35
CA GLU A 56 12.36 -1.07 9.22
C GLU A 56 13.09 -1.57 10.49
N GLN A 57 14.03 -0.78 11.04
CA GLN A 57 14.71 -1.10 12.30
C GLN A 57 13.75 -1.15 13.50
N LEU A 58 12.82 -0.20 13.61
CA LEU A 58 11.83 -0.20 14.69
C LEU A 58 10.89 -1.40 14.57
N PHE A 59 10.48 -1.75 13.35
CA PHE A 59 9.68 -2.95 13.11
C PHE A 59 10.44 -4.21 13.53
N TYR A 60 11.68 -4.40 13.06
CA TYR A 60 12.48 -5.57 13.41
C TYR A 60 12.74 -5.71 14.92
N ARG A 61 12.95 -4.60 15.64
CA ARG A 61 13.11 -4.63 17.11
C ARG A 61 11.86 -5.10 17.85
N ASN A 62 10.69 -5.04 17.21
CA ASN A 62 9.41 -5.40 17.82
C ASN A 62 8.73 -6.56 17.06
N ILE A 63 9.43 -7.26 16.17
CA ILE A 63 8.83 -8.23 15.25
C ILE A 63 8.10 -9.37 15.97
N ASP A 64 8.62 -9.79 17.13
CA ASP A 64 8.01 -10.84 17.96
C ASP A 64 6.61 -10.46 18.50
N GLU A 65 6.25 -9.18 18.44
CA GLU A 65 4.91 -8.72 18.81
C GLU A 65 3.88 -8.85 17.67
N PHE A 66 4.30 -9.22 16.46
CA PHE A 66 3.45 -9.26 15.26
C PHE A 66 3.12 -10.70 14.85
N THR A 67 1.92 -10.90 14.33
CA THR A 67 1.59 -12.08 13.52
C THR A 67 2.22 -11.98 12.13
N VAL A 68 2.48 -13.12 11.49
CA VAL A 68 2.93 -13.19 10.08
C VAL A 68 2.03 -12.37 9.15
N GLU A 69 0.71 -12.38 9.41
CA GLU A 69 -0.24 -11.56 8.65
C GLU A 69 0.02 -10.06 8.84
N SER A 70 0.27 -9.62 10.08
CA SER A 70 0.57 -8.22 10.41
C SER A 70 1.94 -7.76 9.94
N GLU A 71 2.92 -8.67 9.85
CA GLU A 71 4.18 -8.38 9.17
C GLU A 71 3.95 -8.04 7.69
N ASN A 72 3.09 -8.80 7.00
CA ASN A 72 2.76 -8.52 5.61
C ASN A 72 2.05 -7.17 5.47
N TYR A 73 1.15 -6.81 6.39
CA TYR A 73 0.54 -5.48 6.41
C TYR A 73 1.57 -4.37 6.65
N PHE A 74 2.56 -4.58 7.51
CA PHE A 74 3.64 -3.60 7.68
C PHE A 74 4.37 -3.33 6.37
N TYR A 75 4.77 -4.39 5.66
CA TYR A 75 5.44 -4.22 4.37
C TYR A 75 4.51 -3.59 3.33
N HIS A 76 3.23 -3.95 3.29
CA HIS A 76 2.26 -3.28 2.42
C HIS A 76 2.24 -1.75 2.65
N GLU A 77 2.08 -1.31 3.90
CA GLU A 77 2.10 0.13 4.23
C GLU A 77 3.46 0.78 3.96
N TYR A 78 4.55 0.03 4.14
CA TYR A 78 5.91 0.48 3.81
C TYR A 78 6.07 0.73 2.30
N GLY A 79 5.42 -0.06 1.46
CA GLY A 79 5.34 0.15 0.02
C GLY A 79 4.63 1.46 -0.34
N HIS A 80 3.51 1.77 0.30
CA HIS A 80 2.83 3.06 0.13
C HIS A 80 3.73 4.23 0.51
N LEU A 81 4.43 4.12 1.63
CA LEU A 81 5.34 5.16 2.10
C LEU A 81 6.46 5.43 1.09
N TYR A 82 7.03 4.38 0.50
CA TYR A 82 8.06 4.55 -0.53
C TYR A 82 7.55 5.42 -1.68
N GLU A 83 6.38 5.10 -2.24
CA GLU A 83 5.78 5.87 -3.35
C GLU A 83 5.32 7.26 -2.90
N ALA A 84 4.88 7.41 -1.65
CA ALA A 84 4.55 8.73 -1.09
C ALA A 84 5.78 9.64 -1.10
N PHE A 85 6.94 9.12 -0.73
CA PHE A 85 8.18 9.88 -0.77
C PHE A 85 8.63 10.25 -2.18
N THR A 86 8.45 9.38 -3.19
CA THR A 86 8.78 9.72 -4.58
C THR A 86 7.88 10.82 -5.15
N LYS A 87 6.65 10.95 -4.63
CA LYS A 87 5.69 12.02 -4.98
C LYS A 87 5.78 13.28 -4.12
N GLY A 88 6.76 13.35 -3.22
CA GLY A 88 7.01 14.51 -2.36
C GLY A 88 6.01 14.65 -1.21
N PHE A 89 5.34 13.56 -0.80
CA PHE A 89 4.55 13.55 0.41
C PHE A 89 5.44 13.44 1.63
N HIS A 90 4.93 13.96 2.73
CA HIS A 90 5.55 13.88 4.02
C HIS A 90 4.87 12.79 4.86
N PHE A 91 5.70 11.94 5.47
CA PHE A 91 5.25 10.87 6.35
C PHE A 91 4.66 11.41 7.65
N LYS A 92 3.57 10.78 8.12
CA LYS A 92 2.99 11.03 9.44
C LYS A 92 2.96 9.77 10.30
N SER A 93 2.32 8.69 9.83
CA SER A 93 2.27 7.43 10.58
C SER A 93 2.03 6.19 9.72
N ILE A 94 2.52 5.04 10.18
CA ILE A 94 2.04 3.69 9.80
C ILE A 94 1.35 3.10 11.01
N ILE A 95 0.19 2.50 10.78
CA ILE A 95 -0.63 1.84 11.80
C ILE A 95 -0.93 0.43 11.32
N ILE A 96 -0.55 -0.56 12.13
CA ILE A 96 -0.87 -1.98 11.93
C ILE A 96 -1.78 -2.44 13.05
N ILE A 97 -2.88 -3.11 12.71
CA ILE A 97 -3.85 -3.65 13.66
C ILE A 97 -3.66 -5.16 13.70
N ASP A 98 -3.18 -5.65 14.84
CA ASP A 98 -2.89 -7.06 15.06
C ASP A 98 -3.67 -7.56 16.28
N ARG A 99 -4.58 -8.51 16.06
CA ARG A 99 -5.46 -9.06 17.10
C ARG A 99 -6.22 -7.95 17.84
N ASN A 100 -5.85 -7.69 19.09
CA ASN A 100 -6.44 -6.66 19.96
C ASN A 100 -5.50 -5.45 20.17
N GLN A 101 -4.42 -5.37 19.40
CA GLN A 101 -3.37 -4.37 19.53
C GLN A 101 -3.19 -3.56 18.24
N LYS A 102 -2.77 -2.31 18.44
CA LYS A 102 -2.48 -1.33 17.41
C LYS A 102 -1.02 -0.94 17.55
N HIS A 103 -0.24 -1.23 16.52
CA HIS A 103 1.17 -0.93 16.41
C HIS A 103 1.31 0.37 15.61
N ILE A 104 1.78 1.43 16.27
CA ILE A 104 1.79 2.78 15.72
C ILE A 104 3.24 3.23 15.56
N PHE A 105 3.67 3.40 14.31
CA PHE A 105 4.94 4.03 13.95
C PHE A 105 4.64 5.46 13.49
N SER A 106 5.12 6.48 14.20
CA SER A 106 4.74 7.86 13.89
C SER A 106 5.82 8.88 14.23
N LYS A 107 5.86 9.98 13.45
CA LYS A 107 6.67 11.15 13.80
C LYS A 107 6.05 11.84 15.02
N LYS A 108 6.88 12.27 15.98
CA LYS A 108 6.41 13.04 17.16
C LYS A 108 5.82 14.39 16.75
N ASN A 109 6.38 15.01 15.72
CA ASN A 109 5.88 16.21 15.04
C ASN A 109 6.37 16.22 13.58
N MET A 110 5.83 17.10 12.74
CA MET A 110 6.15 17.11 11.30
C MET A 110 7.62 17.43 10.99
N LEU A 111 8.26 18.23 11.85
CA LEU A 111 9.64 18.71 11.67
C LEU A 111 10.70 17.69 12.13
N SER A 112 10.32 16.71 12.95
CA SER A 112 11.23 15.73 13.55
C SER A 112 11.47 14.55 12.63
N ASP A 113 12.68 14.32 12.14
CA ASP A 113 13.00 13.12 11.34
C ASP A 113 13.07 11.82 12.16
N ILE A 114 12.83 11.89 13.47
CA ILE A 114 12.76 10.74 14.37
C ILE A 114 11.36 10.13 14.35
N ILE A 115 11.32 8.81 14.17
CA ILE A 115 10.10 8.00 14.21
C ILE A 115 10.03 7.28 15.55
N SER A 116 8.84 7.26 16.15
CA SER A 116 8.56 6.58 17.41
C SER A 116 7.64 5.39 17.19
N TYR A 117 7.78 4.38 18.04
CA TYR A 117 6.89 3.22 18.10
C TYR A 117 6.04 3.27 19.38
N LYS A 118 4.75 3.01 19.25
CA LYS A 118 3.84 2.86 20.39
C LYS A 118 2.80 1.78 20.13
N LYS A 119 2.55 0.98 21.16
CA LYS A 119 1.46 0.01 21.20
C LYS A 119 0.24 0.57 21.91
N LYS A 120 -0.95 0.29 21.39
CA LYS A 120 -2.25 0.63 22.00
C LYS A 120 -3.25 -0.51 21.84
N LYS A 121 -4.30 -0.54 22.66
CA LYS A 121 -5.45 -1.43 22.45
C LYS A 121 -6.28 -0.94 21.26
N VAL A 122 -6.79 -1.86 20.45
CA VAL A 122 -7.69 -1.55 19.32
C VAL A 122 -8.99 -0.94 19.84
N SER A 123 -9.41 0.18 19.25
CA SER A 123 -10.72 0.79 19.55
C SER A 123 -11.83 0.10 18.74
N PRO A 124 -13.11 0.22 19.17
CA PRO A 124 -14.23 -0.32 18.40
C PRO A 124 -14.30 0.18 16.95
N THR A 125 -13.88 1.42 16.70
CA THR A 125 -13.84 2.05 15.38
C THR A 125 -12.77 1.46 14.45
N ASP A 126 -11.72 0.87 15.01
CA ASP A 126 -10.61 0.29 14.26
C ASP A 126 -10.83 -1.20 13.96
N LYS A 127 -11.92 -1.83 14.45
CA LYS A 127 -12.13 -3.29 14.36
C LYS A 127 -12.15 -3.87 12.94
N ASN A 128 -12.50 -3.06 11.95
CA ASN A 128 -12.60 -3.50 10.55
C ASN A 128 -11.35 -3.13 9.72
N LEU A 129 -10.38 -2.45 10.31
CA LEU A 129 -9.16 -2.03 9.64
C LEU A 129 -8.04 -3.03 9.96
N LYS A 130 -7.20 -3.32 8.97
CA LYS A 130 -6.03 -4.21 9.10
C LYS A 130 -4.75 -3.39 9.24
N SER A 131 -4.61 -2.38 8.40
CA SER A 131 -3.54 -1.40 8.45
C SER A 131 -3.94 -0.14 7.72
N TYR A 132 -3.21 0.93 7.97
CA TYR A 132 -3.23 2.12 7.13
C TYR A 132 -2.01 2.99 7.42
N SER A 133 -1.60 3.76 6.42
CA SER A 133 -0.57 4.76 6.51
C SER A 133 -1.16 6.13 6.24
N THR A 134 -0.57 7.17 6.84
CA THR A 134 -1.01 8.55 6.66
C THR A 134 0.14 9.43 6.23
N PHE A 135 -0.14 10.27 5.24
CA PHE A 135 0.81 11.18 4.62
C PHE A 135 0.14 12.52 4.35
N TYR A 136 0.92 13.56 4.07
CA TYR A 136 0.37 14.85 3.66
C TYR A 136 1.23 15.51 2.57
N LYS A 137 0.55 16.25 1.69
CA LYS A 137 1.13 17.13 0.67
C LYS A 137 0.15 18.27 0.44
N LEU A 138 0.64 19.52 0.40
CA LEU A 138 -0.22 20.70 0.31
C LEU A 138 -1.07 20.74 -0.98
N LEU A 139 -0.47 20.29 -2.09
CA LEU A 139 -1.11 20.22 -3.40
C LEU A 139 -0.95 18.80 -3.96
N ALA A 140 -1.69 17.86 -3.37
CA ALA A 140 -1.75 16.48 -3.85
C ALA A 140 -2.60 16.41 -5.14
N SER A 141 -2.02 15.88 -6.23
CA SER A 141 -2.79 15.57 -7.43
C SER A 141 -3.45 14.20 -7.31
N GLU A 142 -4.52 13.97 -8.07
CA GLU A 142 -5.15 12.65 -8.15
C GLU A 142 -4.12 11.59 -8.56
N ASN A 143 -3.29 11.87 -9.57
CA ASN A 143 -2.27 10.93 -10.05
C ASN A 143 -1.22 10.56 -8.99
N ASP A 144 -0.90 11.50 -8.09
CA ASP A 144 -0.02 11.20 -6.95
C ASP A 144 -0.65 10.12 -6.07
N LEU A 145 -1.92 10.29 -5.70
CA LEU A 145 -2.65 9.36 -4.83
C LEU A 145 -2.76 7.97 -5.47
N LYS A 146 -3.02 7.89 -6.79
CA LYS A 146 -3.03 6.60 -7.51
C LYS A 146 -1.69 5.89 -7.42
N THR A 147 -0.60 6.63 -7.63
CA THR A 147 0.75 6.05 -7.59
C THR A 147 1.09 5.54 -6.19
N ILE A 148 0.72 6.30 -5.15
CA ILE A 148 0.91 5.91 -3.75
C ILE A 148 0.16 4.62 -3.43
N ALA A 149 -1.10 4.54 -3.84
CA ALA A 149 -1.92 3.36 -3.61
C ALA A 149 -1.37 2.10 -4.32
N LEU A 150 -0.62 2.26 -5.42
CA LEU A 150 0.09 1.12 -6.02
C LEU A 150 1.28 0.65 -5.18
N GLY A 151 1.91 1.52 -4.39
CA GLY A 151 3.12 1.21 -3.63
C GLY A 151 3.01 -0.06 -2.77
N GLY A 152 1.92 -0.20 -2.01
CA GLY A 152 1.68 -1.39 -1.18
C GLY A 152 1.47 -2.66 -1.99
N PHE A 153 0.75 -2.57 -3.10
CA PHE A 153 0.63 -3.68 -4.05
C PHE A 153 1.99 -4.12 -4.61
N LYS A 154 2.81 -3.15 -5.02
CA LYS A 154 4.13 -3.47 -5.57
C LYS A 154 4.96 -4.23 -4.52
N GLN A 155 4.88 -3.80 -3.26
CA GLN A 155 5.57 -4.47 -2.16
C GLN A 155 5.01 -5.88 -1.87
N ASP A 156 3.70 -6.09 -1.93
CA ASP A 156 3.08 -7.42 -1.81
C ASP A 156 3.56 -8.38 -2.91
N PHE A 157 3.73 -7.88 -4.13
CA PHE A 157 4.25 -8.66 -5.26
C PHE A 157 5.70 -9.09 -5.01
N ILE A 158 6.58 -8.19 -4.55
CA ILE A 158 7.98 -8.54 -4.20
C ILE A 158 8.05 -9.58 -3.09
N ARG A 159 7.12 -9.54 -2.14
CA ARG A 159 7.04 -10.49 -1.03
C ARG A 159 6.53 -11.87 -1.45
N GLY A 160 6.08 -12.03 -2.70
CA GLY A 160 5.56 -13.30 -3.20
C GLY A 160 4.20 -13.66 -2.62
N ASN A 161 3.40 -12.67 -2.23
CA ASN A 161 2.04 -12.91 -1.75
C ASN A 161 1.20 -13.60 -2.83
N SER A 162 0.22 -14.40 -2.41
CA SER A 162 -0.67 -15.08 -3.36
C SER A 162 -1.50 -14.07 -4.17
N PRO A 163 -1.91 -14.40 -5.41
CA PRO A 163 -2.78 -13.56 -6.22
C PRO A 163 -4.01 -13.03 -5.46
N LEU A 164 -4.69 -13.89 -4.70
CA LEU A 164 -5.88 -13.51 -3.92
C LEU A 164 -5.54 -12.49 -2.83
N ASN A 165 -4.43 -12.66 -2.10
CA ASN A 165 -4.02 -11.71 -1.06
C ASN A 165 -3.65 -10.36 -1.65
N ILE A 166 -2.92 -10.36 -2.76
CA ILE A 166 -2.55 -9.16 -3.50
C ILE A 166 -3.81 -8.38 -3.94
N LEU A 167 -4.79 -9.07 -4.52
CA LEU A 167 -6.07 -8.47 -4.92
C LEU A 167 -6.88 -7.99 -3.69
N SER A 168 -6.77 -8.68 -2.56
CA SER A 168 -7.47 -8.32 -1.32
C SER A 168 -6.97 -7.02 -0.72
N ASN A 169 -5.64 -6.90 -0.63
CA ASN A 169 -4.98 -5.72 -0.09
C ASN A 169 -5.16 -4.49 -0.98
N PHE A 170 -5.40 -4.70 -2.27
CA PHE A 170 -5.80 -3.62 -3.18
C PHE A 170 -7.21 -3.06 -2.88
N GLY A 171 -8.01 -3.74 -2.03
CA GLY A 171 -9.40 -3.37 -1.75
C GLY A 171 -10.40 -3.93 -2.77
N LEU A 172 -9.98 -4.87 -3.63
CA LEU A 172 -10.83 -5.44 -4.69
C LEU A 172 -11.77 -6.55 -4.19
N LEU A 173 -11.50 -7.10 -3.00
CA LEU A 173 -12.24 -8.24 -2.42
C LEU A 173 -13.28 -7.86 -1.37
N GLN A 174 -13.36 -6.61 -0.93
CA GLN A 174 -14.29 -6.22 0.12
C GLN A 174 -15.46 -5.40 -0.45
N ASP A 175 -16.60 -6.08 -0.61
CA ASP A 175 -17.92 -5.50 -0.92
C ASP A 175 -18.49 -4.72 0.29
N THR A 176 -17.77 -4.65 1.40
CA THR A 176 -18.11 -3.85 2.58
C THR A 176 -17.59 -2.43 2.43
N TYR A 177 -18.48 -1.46 2.52
CA TYR A 177 -18.21 -0.03 2.56
C TYR A 177 -17.00 0.30 3.48
N ILE A 178 -15.80 0.43 2.92
CA ILE A 178 -14.69 1.12 3.56
C ILE A 178 -14.77 2.56 3.09
N SER A 179 -15.49 3.39 3.86
CA SER A 179 -15.63 4.83 3.61
C SER A 179 -14.36 5.63 3.97
N SER A 180 -13.19 4.99 4.08
CA SER A 180 -12.01 5.64 4.65
C SER A 180 -10.64 5.15 4.16
N SER A 181 -10.53 4.48 3.01
CA SER A 181 -9.20 4.18 2.45
C SER A 181 -8.83 5.08 1.27
N ASP A 182 -7.55 5.38 1.15
CA ASP A 182 -6.93 6.06 0.00
C ASP A 182 -7.14 5.30 -1.34
N ALA A 183 -7.73 4.10 -1.28
CA ALA A 183 -8.17 3.31 -2.42
C ALA A 183 -9.55 3.74 -2.98
N SER A 184 -10.21 4.77 -2.42
CA SER A 184 -11.48 5.33 -2.94
C SER A 184 -11.44 5.64 -4.45
N PHE A 185 -10.24 5.96 -4.97
CA PHE A 185 -9.95 6.14 -6.38
C PHE A 185 -10.26 4.90 -7.25
N PHE A 186 -10.04 3.68 -6.76
CA PHE A 186 -10.27 2.44 -7.52
C PHE A 186 -11.75 2.03 -7.59
N TYR A 187 -12.63 2.70 -6.85
CA TYR A 187 -14.08 2.43 -6.82
C TYR A 187 -14.87 3.16 -7.91
N SER A 188 -14.28 3.46 -9.08
CA SER A 188 -15.09 3.81 -10.24
C SER A 188 -16.13 2.69 -10.48
N THR A 189 -17.39 3.05 -10.75
CA THR A 189 -18.51 2.10 -10.93
C THR A 189 -18.21 1.01 -11.96
N LYS A 190 -17.29 1.28 -12.88
CA LYS A 190 -16.80 0.36 -13.91
C LYS A 190 -15.89 -0.73 -13.31
N ILE A 191 -14.83 -0.34 -12.59
CA ILE A 191 -13.88 -1.28 -11.94
C ILE A 191 -14.59 -2.15 -10.89
N LYS A 192 -15.54 -1.58 -10.14
CA LYS A 192 -16.33 -2.32 -9.14
C LYS A 192 -17.18 -3.45 -9.76
N LYS A 193 -17.80 -3.21 -10.93
CA LYS A 193 -18.58 -4.24 -11.65
C LYS A 193 -17.68 -5.36 -12.19
N SER A 194 -16.47 -5.02 -12.61
CA SER A 194 -15.48 -5.94 -13.16
C SER A 194 -15.11 -7.06 -12.21
N LEU A 195 -14.78 -6.67 -10.99
CA LEU A 195 -14.20 -7.55 -9.98
C LEU A 195 -15.25 -8.50 -9.40
N LYS A 196 -16.48 -8.01 -9.23
CA LYS A 196 -17.62 -8.83 -8.78
C LYS A 196 -17.90 -10.01 -9.71
N HIS A 197 -17.59 -9.90 -11.00
CA HIS A 197 -17.79 -10.97 -11.97
C HIS A 197 -16.68 -12.03 -11.89
N VAL A 198 -15.43 -11.62 -11.69
CA VAL A 198 -14.29 -12.53 -11.50
C VAL A 198 -14.53 -13.43 -10.28
N PHE A 199 -14.90 -12.88 -9.13
CA PHE A 199 -15.11 -13.67 -7.91
C PHE A 199 -16.31 -14.62 -7.96
N LYS A 200 -17.34 -14.32 -8.75
CA LYS A 200 -18.46 -15.25 -8.95
C LYS A 200 -18.06 -16.53 -9.71
N ASN A 201 -16.97 -16.48 -10.47
CA ASN A 201 -16.51 -17.59 -11.30
C ASN A 201 -15.33 -18.35 -10.68
N PHE A 202 -14.92 -18.02 -9.45
CA PHE A 202 -13.86 -18.70 -8.69
C PHE A 202 -14.40 -19.65 -7.61
N ASN A 203 -15.72 -19.71 -7.40
CA ASN A 203 -16.41 -20.71 -6.57
C ASN A 203 -16.98 -21.83 -7.43
#